data_AF-A0AA41SYE0-F1
#
_entry.id   AF-A0AA41SYE0-F1
#
_cell.length_a   1.000
_cell.length_b   1.000
_cell.length_c   1.000
_cell.angle_alpha   90.00
_cell.angle_beta   90.00
_cell.angle_gamma   90.00
#
_symmetry.space_group_name_H-M   'P 1'
#
loop_
_entity.id
_entity.type
_entity.pdbx_description
1 polymer ?
#
loop_
_entity_poly.entity_id
_entity_poly.type
_entity_poly.pdbx_seq_one_letter_code
_entity_poly.pdbx_strand_id
1 'polypeptide(L)'
;MKAQDPDAKEEELLKQLDHLKVELSSCTLPKGQGHQSSEAREEMRRRLRNLIEGNRVMIFSKTYCPHSTRVKELFSSLGVDYNVLELDRVDDGPRVQDMLTEITNQKTVPNIFVNKVHVGGCDRTFQAHHNGLLQKLLQESSANDYDLIVIGGGSGGLSCAKEAAILGKKVMVLDFVVPSPQGTSWGLGGTCVNVGCIPKKLMHQAALLGQALQDSRKFGWEYNQQVKHNWETMTEAVQNHIGSLNWSYRLSLRENGVAYVNAYGEFVDLHKIKATNKKGQETYFSASKFVIATGERPRYLGIQGDKEYCITSDDLFSLPYCPGKTLVVGASYVALECAGFLAGFGLDVTVMVRSVLLRGFDQEMAEKVGSYMEKHGVKFLRRFVPLMVQQLEKGSPGKLKVLAKSTEGPETIEDVYNTVLLAIGRDSCTRKLGLEKIGVKINEKNGKIPVNDMEQTNVPHIYAIGDVLEGKPELTPLAIQAGKLLARRLFGASLEKDRVIGFHILGPNAGEITQGFAAAMKCGLTKQLLDNTIGIHPTCGEVFTTLEITKSSGLDVTQKGC
;
A
#
# COMPACT_ATOMS: atom_id res chain seq x y z
N MET A 1 -16.98 -58.30 33.07
CA MET A 1 -15.60 -58.60 32.60
C MET A 1 -15.72 -59.20 31.22
N LYS A 2 -15.25 -58.60 30.13
CA LYS A 2 -13.89 -58.08 29.91
C LYS A 2 -13.94 -56.67 29.27
N ALA A 3 -13.09 -55.78 29.78
CA ALA A 3 -12.78 -54.51 29.14
C ALA A 3 -11.93 -54.79 27.89
N GLN A 4 -12.26 -54.15 26.76
CA GLN A 4 -11.46 -54.18 25.54
C GLN A 4 -10.42 -53.06 25.59
N ASP A 5 -9.22 -53.41 25.14
CA ASP A 5 -7.98 -52.66 25.18
C ASP A 5 -7.99 -51.44 24.22
N PRO A 6 -7.72 -50.21 24.69
CA PRO A 6 -7.68 -48.99 23.85
C PRO A 6 -6.58 -49.00 22.78
N ASP A 7 -5.48 -49.73 22.98
CA ASP A 7 -4.30 -49.65 22.10
C ASP A 7 -4.51 -50.38 20.76
N ALA A 8 -5.44 -51.34 20.71
CA ALA A 8 -5.77 -52.07 19.48
C ALA A 8 -6.53 -51.23 18.45
N LYS A 9 -7.18 -50.13 18.86
CA LYS A 9 -7.90 -49.22 17.94
C LYS A 9 -7.00 -48.16 17.31
N GLU A 10 -5.88 -47.83 17.94
CA GLU A 10 -4.94 -46.82 17.44
C GLU A 10 -4.05 -47.40 16.32
N GLU A 11 -3.68 -48.68 16.42
CA GLU A 11 -2.88 -49.37 15.40
C GLU A 11 -3.65 -49.65 14.09
N GLU A 12 -4.99 -49.80 14.17
CA GLU A 12 -5.85 -49.99 13.00
C GLU A 12 -6.17 -48.68 12.28
N LEU A 13 -6.22 -47.55 12.99
CA LEU A 13 -6.31 -46.22 12.38
C LEU A 13 -5.00 -45.79 11.68
N LEU A 14 -3.85 -46.16 12.23
CA LEU A 14 -2.54 -45.89 11.63
C LEU A 14 -2.32 -46.69 10.33
N LYS A 15 -2.85 -47.92 10.24
CA LYS A 15 -2.81 -48.73 9.00
C LYS A 15 -3.73 -48.21 7.89
N GLN A 16 -4.81 -47.50 8.23
CA GLN A 16 -5.70 -46.90 7.22
C GLN A 16 -5.18 -45.56 6.66
N LEU A 17 -4.25 -44.89 7.35
CA LEU A 17 -3.63 -43.64 6.89
C LEU A 17 -2.48 -43.85 5.89
N ASP A 18 -1.87 -45.04 5.83
CA ASP A 18 -0.76 -45.32 4.91
C ASP A 18 -1.23 -45.58 3.45
N HIS A 19 -2.53 -45.78 3.23
CA HIS A 19 -3.14 -45.93 1.90
C HIS A 19 -3.52 -44.61 1.21
N LEU A 20 -3.26 -43.45 1.83
CA LEU A 20 -3.55 -42.11 1.28
C LEU A 20 -2.31 -41.32 0.82
N LYS A 21 -1.16 -41.98 0.67
CA LYS A 21 -0.01 -41.42 -0.06
C LYS A 21 -0.26 -41.52 -1.57
N VAL A 22 -0.83 -40.46 -2.12
CA VAL A 22 -0.89 -40.22 -3.57
C VAL A 22 0.54 -40.23 -4.13
N GLU A 23 0.78 -41.15 -5.06
CA GLU A 23 1.97 -41.20 -5.91
C GLU A 23 2.08 -39.91 -6.74
N LEU A 24 3.06 -39.07 -6.44
CA LEU A 24 3.70 -38.25 -7.46
C LEU A 24 4.80 -39.11 -8.09
N SER A 25 4.37 -40.02 -8.97
CA SER A 25 5.29 -40.78 -9.81
C SER A 25 5.95 -39.83 -10.80
N SER A 26 7.27 -39.98 -10.89
CA SER A 26 8.15 -39.31 -11.84
C SER A 26 7.63 -39.52 -13.26
N CYS A 27 7.09 -38.47 -13.87
CA CYS A 27 6.87 -38.43 -15.30
C CYS A 27 8.24 -38.38 -15.99
N THR A 28 8.68 -39.52 -16.53
CA THR A 28 9.86 -39.61 -17.39
C THR A 28 9.51 -38.92 -18.71
N LEU A 29 10.03 -37.70 -18.89
CA LEU A 29 9.99 -37.01 -20.16
C LEU A 29 10.87 -37.74 -21.20
N PRO A 30 10.52 -37.71 -22.49
CA PRO A 30 11.35 -38.30 -23.55
C PRO A 30 12.72 -37.63 -23.57
N LYS A 31 13.77 -38.40 -23.88
CA LYS A 31 15.13 -37.90 -24.14
C LYS A 31 15.11 -36.91 -25.31
N GLY A 32 14.91 -35.64 -25.00
CA GLY A 32 15.17 -34.49 -25.87
C GLY A 32 16.49 -33.85 -25.45
N GLN A 33 17.43 -33.76 -26.38
CA GLN A 33 18.72 -33.10 -26.21
C GLN A 33 18.53 -31.63 -25.77
N GLY A 34 19.18 -31.19 -24.68
CA GLY A 34 19.25 -29.76 -24.33
C GLY A 34 19.37 -29.34 -22.86
N HIS A 35 19.42 -30.26 -21.88
CA HIS A 35 19.26 -29.91 -20.44
C HIS A 35 20.57 -29.68 -19.64
N GLN A 36 21.67 -29.26 -20.27
CA GLN A 36 22.94 -28.97 -19.57
C GLN A 36 23.17 -27.47 -19.24
N SER A 37 22.25 -26.54 -19.55
CA SER A 37 22.56 -25.10 -19.52
C SER A 37 22.03 -24.28 -18.32
N SER A 38 21.05 -24.76 -17.55
CA SER A 38 20.41 -23.94 -16.50
C SER A 38 21.17 -23.92 -15.17
N GLU A 39 21.61 -25.08 -14.69
CA GLU A 39 22.22 -25.22 -13.36
C GLU A 39 23.65 -24.68 -13.31
N ALA A 40 24.45 -24.98 -14.33
CA ALA A 40 25.81 -24.45 -14.49
C ALA A 40 25.83 -22.91 -14.63
N ARG A 41 24.79 -22.33 -15.23
CA ARG A 41 24.65 -20.88 -15.39
C ARG A 41 24.34 -20.21 -14.05
N GLU A 42 23.51 -20.82 -13.21
CA GLU A 42 23.18 -20.30 -11.89
C GLU A 42 24.37 -20.43 -10.92
N GLU A 43 25.13 -21.52 -11.02
CA GLU A 43 26.37 -21.69 -10.27
C GLU A 43 27.42 -20.62 -10.61
N MET A 44 27.62 -20.34 -11.91
CA MET A 44 28.52 -19.28 -12.37
C MET A 44 28.08 -17.89 -11.87
N ARG A 45 26.77 -17.63 -11.87
CA ARG A 45 26.21 -16.38 -11.35
C ARG A 45 26.44 -16.24 -9.84
N ARG A 46 26.32 -17.33 -9.08
CA ARG A 46 26.65 -17.37 -7.65
C ARG A 46 28.14 -17.11 -7.41
N ARG A 47 29.02 -17.73 -8.20
CA ARG A 47 30.48 -17.51 -8.13
C ARG A 47 30.85 -16.04 -8.36
N LEU A 48 30.27 -15.40 -9.38
CA LEU A 48 30.54 -13.99 -9.67
C LEU A 48 30.00 -13.06 -8.59
N ARG A 49 28.81 -13.35 -8.05
CA ARG A 49 28.29 -12.61 -6.89
C ARG A 49 29.22 -12.72 -5.69
N ASN A 50 29.71 -13.92 -5.37
CA ASN A 50 30.65 -14.09 -4.26
C ASN A 50 31.94 -13.29 -4.46
N LEU A 51 32.46 -13.22 -5.69
CA LEU A 51 33.63 -12.39 -6.00
C LEU A 51 33.35 -10.89 -5.87
N ILE A 52 32.17 -10.42 -6.29
CA ILE A 52 31.78 -9.01 -6.17
C ILE A 52 31.50 -8.64 -4.71
N GLU A 53 30.89 -9.54 -3.95
CA GLU A 53 30.49 -9.30 -2.56
C GLU A 53 31.64 -9.46 -1.57
N GLY A 54 32.59 -10.36 -1.85
CA GLY A 54 33.73 -10.67 -0.99
C GLY A 54 34.91 -9.70 -1.12
N ASN A 55 34.92 -8.82 -2.13
CA ASN A 55 36.05 -7.93 -2.39
C ASN A 55 35.61 -6.46 -2.38
N ARG A 56 36.35 -5.62 -1.65
CA ARG A 56 36.10 -4.16 -1.56
C ARG A 56 36.23 -3.49 -2.93
N VAL A 57 37.20 -3.90 -3.73
CA VAL A 57 37.34 -3.51 -5.13
C VAL A 57 37.55 -4.79 -5.95
N MET A 58 36.65 -5.04 -6.90
CA MET A 58 36.74 -6.18 -7.82
C MET A 58 36.85 -5.68 -9.27
N ILE A 59 37.91 -6.08 -9.96
CA ILE A 59 38.19 -5.68 -11.35
C ILE A 59 38.17 -6.92 -12.23
N PHE A 60 37.21 -7.00 -13.15
CA PHE A 60 37.23 -7.98 -14.23
C PHE A 60 37.99 -7.40 -15.42
N SER A 61 39.08 -8.06 -15.81
CA SER A 61 40.11 -7.51 -16.70
C SER A 61 40.55 -8.53 -17.76
N LYS A 62 41.35 -8.09 -18.73
CA LYS A 62 42.20 -8.96 -19.55
C LYS A 62 43.62 -8.45 -19.54
N THR A 63 44.62 -9.33 -19.55
CA THR A 63 46.03 -8.97 -19.31
C THR A 63 46.60 -8.03 -20.38
N TYR A 64 46.09 -8.12 -21.61
CA TYR A 64 46.50 -7.28 -22.75
C TYR A 64 45.74 -5.95 -22.86
N CYS A 65 44.76 -5.67 -21.99
CA CYS A 65 43.91 -4.48 -22.12
C CYS A 65 44.57 -3.23 -21.48
N PRO A 66 44.94 -2.20 -22.26
CA PRO A 66 45.59 -1.01 -21.72
C PRO A 66 44.67 -0.20 -20.78
N HIS A 67 43.36 -0.20 -21.03
CA HIS A 67 42.38 0.46 -20.17
C HIS A 67 42.28 -0.21 -18.79
N SER A 68 42.46 -1.53 -18.71
CA SER A 68 42.53 -2.25 -17.43
C SER A 68 43.78 -1.88 -16.64
N THR A 69 44.92 -1.72 -17.31
CA THR A 69 46.17 -1.29 -16.68
C THR A 69 46.03 0.09 -16.03
N ARG A 70 45.47 1.08 -16.76
CA ARG A 70 45.25 2.44 -16.22
C ARG A 70 44.39 2.46 -14.96
N VAL A 71 43.36 1.60 -14.90
CA VAL A 71 42.47 1.52 -13.72
C VAL A 71 43.18 0.87 -12.54
N LYS A 72 43.99 -0.17 -12.78
CA LYS A 72 44.80 -0.80 -11.73
C LYS A 72 45.81 0.18 -11.15
N GLU A 73 46.49 0.94 -12.01
CA GLU A 73 47.41 2.02 -11.61
C GLU A 73 46.69 3.11 -10.80
N LEU A 74 45.47 3.49 -11.19
CA LEU A 74 44.65 4.43 -10.42
C LEU A 74 44.41 3.91 -8.99
N PHE A 75 43.89 2.70 -8.82
CA PHE A 75 43.64 2.15 -7.48
C PHE A 75 44.94 1.99 -6.66
N SER A 76 46.03 1.57 -7.30
CA SER A 76 47.37 1.55 -6.66
C SER A 76 47.82 2.95 -6.21
N SER A 77 47.62 3.99 -7.03
CA SER A 77 47.97 5.37 -6.68
C SER A 77 47.12 5.94 -5.53
N LEU A 78 45.91 5.42 -5.34
CA LEU A 78 45.02 5.77 -4.23
C LEU A 78 45.32 4.99 -2.94
N GLY A 79 46.28 4.06 -2.95
CA GLY A 79 46.59 3.20 -1.81
C GLY A 79 45.45 2.24 -1.46
N VAL A 80 44.66 1.83 -2.44
CA VAL A 80 43.50 0.94 -2.26
C VAL A 80 43.82 -0.44 -2.78
N ASP A 81 43.70 -1.45 -1.92
CA ASP A 81 43.80 -2.86 -2.33
C ASP A 81 42.62 -3.25 -3.24
N TYR A 82 42.92 -4.03 -4.27
CA TYR A 82 41.94 -4.53 -5.23
C TYR A 82 42.20 -5.98 -5.63
N ASN A 83 41.13 -6.67 -5.99
CA ASN A 83 41.17 -8.03 -6.53
C ASN A 83 40.87 -7.99 -8.02
N VAL A 84 41.58 -8.83 -8.78
CA VAL A 84 41.46 -8.90 -10.24
C VAL A 84 41.13 -10.32 -10.68
N LEU A 85 40.16 -10.46 -11.58
CA LEU A 85 39.97 -11.68 -12.36
C LEU A 85 40.33 -11.40 -13.81
N GLU A 86 41.42 -12.00 -14.28
CA GLU A 86 41.87 -11.90 -15.67
C GLU A 86 41.11 -12.93 -16.52
N LEU A 87 40.16 -12.46 -17.31
CA LEU A 87 39.26 -13.30 -18.11
C LEU A 87 39.99 -14.07 -19.21
N ASP A 88 41.17 -13.63 -19.62
CA ASP A 88 42.03 -14.35 -20.58
C ASP A 88 42.89 -15.44 -19.95
N ARG A 89 42.88 -15.57 -18.61
CA ARG A 89 43.65 -16.58 -17.86
C ARG A 89 42.78 -17.62 -17.15
N VAL A 90 41.49 -17.62 -17.43
CA VAL A 90 40.53 -18.59 -16.86
C VAL A 90 39.76 -19.29 -17.98
N ASP A 91 39.59 -20.60 -17.84
CA ASP A 91 39.01 -21.46 -18.88
C ASP A 91 37.57 -21.06 -19.25
N ASP A 92 36.82 -20.51 -18.30
CA ASP A 92 35.44 -20.03 -18.46
C ASP A 92 35.34 -18.53 -18.77
N GLY A 93 36.44 -17.87 -19.11
CA GLY A 93 36.54 -16.42 -19.32
C GLY A 93 35.49 -15.80 -20.25
N PRO A 94 35.25 -16.35 -21.46
CA PRO A 94 34.19 -15.86 -22.35
C PRO A 94 32.79 -15.94 -21.72
N ARG A 95 32.49 -17.03 -21.01
CA ARG A 95 31.19 -17.23 -20.34
C ARG A 95 31.01 -16.27 -19.17
N VAL A 96 32.09 -16.02 -18.41
CA VAL A 96 32.11 -15.00 -17.36
C VAL A 96 31.85 -13.62 -17.96
N GLN A 97 32.43 -13.30 -19.12
CA GLN A 97 32.22 -12.02 -19.80
C GLN A 97 30.77 -11.85 -20.27
N ASP A 98 30.14 -12.91 -20.79
CA ASP A 98 28.72 -12.90 -21.17
C ASP A 98 27.82 -12.69 -19.95
N MET A 99 28.08 -13.41 -18.85
CA MET A 99 27.34 -13.26 -17.59
C MET A 99 27.52 -11.87 -16.97
N LEU A 100 28.73 -11.29 -17.02
CA LEU A 100 28.97 -9.90 -16.59
C LEU A 100 28.19 -8.92 -17.46
N THR A 101 28.07 -9.18 -18.77
CA THR A 101 27.26 -8.37 -19.68
C THR A 101 25.79 -8.40 -19.27
N GLU A 102 25.26 -9.57 -18.88
CA GLU A 102 23.88 -9.69 -18.37
C GLU A 102 23.68 -8.94 -17.04
N ILE A 103 24.66 -8.97 -16.14
CA ILE A 103 24.57 -8.32 -14.82
C ILE A 103 24.70 -6.79 -14.92
N THR A 104 25.59 -6.31 -15.80
CA THR A 104 26.03 -4.91 -15.81
C THR A 104 25.60 -4.12 -17.04
N ASN A 105 25.05 -4.81 -18.05
CA ASN A 105 24.82 -4.30 -19.40
C ASN A 105 26.10 -3.74 -20.06
N GLN A 106 27.28 -4.22 -19.64
CA GLN A 106 28.59 -3.82 -20.16
C GLN A 106 29.39 -5.02 -20.65
N LYS A 107 29.63 -5.07 -21.97
CA LYS A 107 30.42 -6.13 -22.61
C LYS A 107 31.93 -5.94 -22.50
N THR A 108 32.39 -4.70 -22.30
CA THR A 108 33.81 -4.32 -22.34
C THR A 108 34.51 -4.53 -21.00
N VAL A 109 35.81 -4.82 -21.05
CA VAL A 109 36.73 -4.78 -19.90
C VAL A 109 37.57 -3.49 -19.92
N PRO A 110 37.99 -2.94 -18.77
CA PRO A 110 37.72 -3.43 -17.42
C PRO A 110 36.25 -3.24 -17.01
N ASN A 111 35.75 -4.10 -16.14
CA ASN A 111 34.44 -3.97 -15.50
C ASN A 111 34.68 -3.91 -13.99
N ILE A 112 34.43 -2.74 -13.38
CA ILE A 112 34.87 -2.41 -12.03
C ILE A 112 33.69 -2.38 -11.06
N PHE A 113 33.86 -3.04 -9.93
CA PHE A 113 32.98 -2.94 -8.77
C PHE A 113 33.75 -2.38 -7.58
N VAL A 114 33.14 -1.43 -6.87
CA VAL A 114 33.64 -0.89 -5.59
C VAL A 114 32.52 -1.00 -4.58
N ASN A 115 32.74 -1.71 -3.47
CA ASN A 115 31.74 -1.98 -2.44
C ASN A 115 30.39 -2.44 -3.03
N LYS A 116 30.45 -3.44 -3.92
CA LYS A 116 29.30 -4.05 -4.62
C LYS A 116 28.62 -3.15 -5.66
N VAL A 117 29.03 -1.89 -5.79
CA VAL A 117 28.51 -0.94 -6.78
C VAL A 117 29.31 -1.09 -8.07
N HIS A 118 28.61 -1.36 -9.18
CA HIS A 118 29.22 -1.34 -10.51
C HIS A 118 29.54 0.10 -10.92
N VAL A 119 30.83 0.43 -10.99
CA VAL A 119 31.32 1.77 -11.36
C VAL A 119 31.34 1.94 -12.88
N GLY A 120 31.53 0.85 -13.63
CA GLY A 120 31.61 0.85 -15.08
C GLY A 120 32.98 0.44 -15.60
N GLY A 121 33.29 0.88 -16.82
CA GLY A 121 34.62 0.76 -17.42
C GLY A 121 35.56 1.91 -17.09
N CYS A 122 36.69 1.96 -17.77
CA CYS A 122 37.78 2.89 -17.45
C CYS A 122 37.32 4.35 -17.37
N ASP A 123 36.63 4.88 -18.38
CA ASP A 123 36.29 6.31 -18.42
C ASP A 123 35.33 6.71 -17.29
N ARG A 124 34.36 5.83 -16.97
CA ARG A 124 33.44 6.04 -15.84
C ARG A 124 34.15 5.99 -14.50
N THR A 125 35.14 5.11 -14.34
CA THR A 125 35.95 5.06 -13.11
C THR A 125 36.77 6.34 -12.91
N PHE A 126 37.38 6.88 -13.96
CA PHE A 126 38.09 8.16 -13.88
C PHE A 126 37.14 9.35 -13.67
N GLN A 127 35.96 9.33 -14.29
CA GLN A 127 34.93 10.33 -14.02
C GLN A 127 34.45 10.28 -12.57
N ALA A 128 34.23 9.07 -12.02
CA ALA A 128 33.88 8.85 -10.63
C ALA A 128 35.00 9.32 -9.68
N HIS A 129 36.27 9.16 -10.07
CA HIS A 129 37.39 9.69 -9.32
C HIS A 129 37.44 11.22 -9.30
N HIS A 130 37.20 11.85 -10.45
CA HIS A 130 37.25 13.30 -10.60
C HIS A 130 36.09 14.02 -9.88
N ASN A 131 34.89 13.43 -9.89
CA ASN A 131 33.71 14.01 -9.24
C ASN A 131 33.56 13.64 -7.75
N GLY A 132 34.53 12.93 -7.17
CA GLY A 132 34.53 12.52 -5.77
C GLY A 132 33.65 11.30 -5.44
N LEU A 133 32.95 10.72 -6.42
CA LEU A 133 32.12 9.52 -6.23
C LEU A 133 32.96 8.30 -5.84
N LEU A 134 34.12 8.12 -6.45
CA LEU A 134 34.99 6.98 -6.16
C LEU A 134 35.50 7.03 -4.72
N GLN A 135 35.85 8.21 -4.22
CA GLN A 135 36.27 8.44 -2.83
C GLN A 135 35.12 8.14 -1.87
N LYS A 136 33.88 8.55 -2.19
CA LYS A 136 32.69 8.19 -1.40
C LYS A 136 32.42 6.69 -1.39
N LEU A 137 32.59 6.01 -2.53
CA LEU A 137 32.45 4.56 -2.62
C LEU A 137 33.56 3.82 -1.88
N LEU A 138 34.77 4.40 -1.79
CA LEU A 138 35.93 3.83 -1.13
C LEU A 138 36.00 4.13 0.36
N GLN A 139 35.31 5.16 0.85
CA GLN A 139 35.21 5.40 2.30
C GLN A 139 34.65 4.16 2.98
N GLU A 140 35.30 3.74 4.07
CA GLU A 140 34.82 2.62 4.87
C GLU A 140 33.38 2.89 5.27
N SER A 141 32.51 1.92 4.99
CA SER A 141 31.20 1.88 5.62
C SER A 141 31.44 1.78 7.12
N SER A 142 31.40 2.92 7.83
CA SER A 142 31.07 2.92 9.25
C SER A 142 29.85 2.01 9.37
N ALA A 143 29.93 0.98 10.22
CA ALA A 143 28.84 0.02 10.37
C ALA A 143 27.53 0.79 10.54
N ASN A 144 26.67 0.75 9.52
CA ASN A 144 25.39 1.45 9.56
C ASN A 144 24.62 0.95 10.78
N ASP A 145 23.92 1.86 11.47
CA ASP A 145 23.18 1.51 12.68
C ASP A 145 22.14 0.42 12.40
N TYR A 146 21.57 0.42 11.18
CA TYR A 146 20.53 -0.50 10.72
C TYR A 146 20.78 -1.02 9.30
N ASP A 147 20.28 -2.22 9.00
CA ASP A 147 20.21 -2.72 7.62
C ASP A 147 19.10 -1.99 6.83
N LEU A 148 18.00 -1.65 7.50
CA LEU A 148 16.83 -1.03 6.92
C LEU A 148 16.20 -0.03 7.90
N ILE A 149 15.96 1.20 7.42
CA ILE A 149 15.05 2.15 8.08
C ILE A 149 13.78 2.32 7.23
N VAL A 150 12.63 2.08 7.84
CA VAL A 150 11.31 2.34 7.24
C VAL A 150 10.75 3.65 7.78
N ILE A 151 10.38 4.55 6.89
CA ILE A 151 9.83 5.88 7.23
C ILE A 151 8.32 5.84 6.99
N GLY A 152 7.55 5.74 8.07
CA GLY A 152 6.09 5.62 8.09
C GLY A 152 5.64 4.28 8.67
N GLY A 153 5.00 4.32 9.84
CA GLY A 153 4.47 3.17 10.58
C GLY A 153 3.03 2.80 10.18
N GLY A 154 2.69 2.96 8.91
CA GLY A 154 1.41 2.54 8.33
C GLY A 154 1.38 1.08 7.88
N SER A 155 0.30 0.66 7.23
CA SER A 155 0.10 -0.75 6.82
C SER A 155 1.24 -1.30 5.97
N GLY A 156 1.74 -0.53 4.99
CA GLY A 156 2.87 -0.92 4.16
C GLY A 156 4.18 -0.99 4.94
N GLY A 157 4.50 0.08 5.69
CA GLY A 157 5.76 0.17 6.43
C GLY A 157 5.89 -0.86 7.55
N LEU A 158 4.83 -1.09 8.33
CA LEU A 158 4.83 -2.13 9.37
C LEU A 158 4.97 -3.54 8.79
N SER A 159 4.33 -3.81 7.64
CA SER A 159 4.45 -5.11 6.97
C SER A 159 5.87 -5.33 6.44
N CYS A 160 6.46 -4.32 5.80
CA CYS A 160 7.82 -4.36 5.29
C CYS A 160 8.85 -4.57 6.42
N ALA A 161 8.72 -3.83 7.52
CA ALA A 161 9.65 -3.90 8.63
C ALA A 161 9.63 -5.27 9.32
N LYS A 162 8.45 -5.83 9.56
CA LYS A 162 8.31 -7.17 10.17
C LYS A 162 8.89 -8.25 9.27
N GLU A 163 8.57 -8.22 7.98
CA GLU A 163 9.09 -9.21 7.02
C GLU A 163 10.63 -9.13 6.94
N ALA A 164 11.20 -7.93 6.88
CA ALA A 164 12.64 -7.74 6.85
C ALA A 164 13.33 -8.27 8.13
N ALA A 165 12.71 -8.08 9.30
CA ALA A 165 13.24 -8.59 10.56
C ALA A 165 13.17 -10.12 10.66
N ILE A 166 12.10 -10.75 10.17
CA ILE A 166 11.99 -12.22 10.05
C ILE A 166 13.12 -12.78 9.18
N LEU A 167 13.55 -12.04 8.16
CA LEU A 167 14.70 -12.38 7.30
C LEU A 167 16.07 -12.05 7.94
N GLY A 168 16.12 -11.80 9.24
CA GLY A 168 17.34 -11.58 10.01
C GLY A 168 17.99 -10.22 9.83
N LYS A 169 17.25 -9.20 9.38
CA LYS A 169 17.77 -7.83 9.23
C LYS A 169 17.57 -7.01 10.49
N LYS A 170 18.52 -6.11 10.79
CA LYS A 170 18.40 -5.11 11.84
C LYS A 170 17.56 -3.94 11.31
N VAL A 171 16.32 -3.82 11.76
CA VAL A 171 15.34 -2.89 11.20
C VAL A 171 14.92 -1.83 12.22
N MET A 172 14.71 -0.62 11.73
CA MET A 172 14.04 0.47 12.46
C MET A 172 12.81 0.97 11.70
N VAL A 173 11.76 1.32 12.44
CA VAL A 173 10.57 2.02 11.95
C VAL A 173 10.53 3.40 12.62
N LEU A 174 10.54 4.45 11.79
CA LEU A 174 10.22 5.81 12.19
C LEU A 174 8.76 6.08 11.86
N ASP A 175 7.94 6.42 12.85
CA ASP A 175 6.57 6.88 12.62
C ASP A 175 6.32 8.16 13.39
N PHE A 176 5.61 9.11 12.79
CA PHE A 176 5.21 10.33 13.46
C PHE A 176 3.94 10.90 12.85
N VAL A 177 2.92 11.07 13.69
CA VAL A 177 1.66 11.65 13.28
C VAL A 177 1.70 13.15 13.53
N VAL A 178 1.89 13.93 12.45
CA VAL A 178 1.70 15.38 12.49
C VAL A 178 0.21 15.64 12.77
N PRO A 179 -0.16 16.40 13.81
CA PRO A 179 -1.56 16.65 14.13
C PRO A 179 -2.34 17.28 12.97
N SER A 180 -3.65 17.03 12.90
CA SER A 180 -4.54 17.80 12.02
C SER A 180 -4.57 19.28 12.44
N PRO A 181 -5.10 20.19 11.61
CA PRO A 181 -5.37 21.58 12.01
C PRO A 181 -6.21 21.70 13.29
N GLN A 182 -7.05 20.71 13.58
CA GLN A 182 -7.88 20.64 14.79
C GLN A 182 -7.13 20.06 16.00
N GLY A 183 -5.85 19.69 15.84
CA GLY A 183 -5.00 19.12 16.89
C GLY A 183 -5.12 17.60 17.05
N THR A 184 -5.93 16.92 16.23
CA THR A 184 -6.12 15.46 16.30
C THR A 184 -4.84 14.72 15.92
N SER A 185 -4.44 13.75 16.73
CA SER A 185 -3.32 12.83 16.46
C SER A 185 -3.62 11.45 17.02
N TRP A 186 -2.91 10.42 16.57
CA TRP A 186 -3.21 9.02 16.90
C TRP A 186 -1.94 8.18 17.07
N GLY A 187 -2.13 6.89 17.36
CA GLY A 187 -1.06 5.93 17.62
C GLY A 187 -0.49 5.23 16.38
N LEU A 188 0.34 4.21 16.61
CA LEU A 188 1.00 3.44 15.56
C LEU A 188 -0.02 2.62 14.74
N GLY A 189 0.19 2.48 13.43
CA GLY A 189 -0.70 1.71 12.54
C GLY A 189 -1.10 2.44 11.28
N GLY A 190 -0.81 3.75 11.20
CA GLY A 190 -1.12 4.62 10.08
C GLY A 190 -2.60 4.87 9.86
N THR A 191 -2.95 5.36 8.68
CA THR A 191 -4.29 5.84 8.33
C THR A 191 -5.35 4.75 8.49
N CYS A 192 -5.14 3.55 7.94
CA CYS A 192 -6.18 2.52 7.90
C CYS A 192 -6.63 2.07 9.30
N VAL A 193 -5.69 1.96 10.24
CA VAL A 193 -5.97 1.55 11.62
C VAL A 193 -6.68 2.65 12.39
N ASN A 194 -6.22 3.90 12.27
CA ASN A 194 -6.62 4.96 13.19
C ASN A 194 -7.73 5.87 12.65
N VAL A 195 -7.70 6.18 11.35
CA VAL A 195 -8.56 7.21 10.72
C VAL A 195 -9.01 6.82 9.32
N GLY A 196 -9.21 5.52 9.11
CA GLY A 196 -9.46 4.93 7.80
C GLY A 196 -10.30 3.67 7.91
N CYS A 197 -9.86 2.59 7.27
CA CYS A 197 -10.65 1.38 7.07
C CYS A 197 -11.31 0.83 8.33
N ILE A 198 -10.58 0.75 9.46
CA ILE A 198 -11.07 0.17 10.71
C ILE A 198 -12.23 1.00 11.28
N PRO A 199 -12.04 2.27 11.70
CA PRO A 199 -13.14 3.06 12.24
C PRO A 199 -14.25 3.30 11.20
N LYS A 200 -13.91 3.50 9.92
CA LYS A 200 -14.89 3.63 8.83
C LYS A 200 -15.83 2.43 8.78
N LYS A 201 -15.29 1.21 8.83
CA LYS A 201 -16.12 0.01 8.69
C LYS A 201 -16.85 -0.35 9.98
N LEU A 202 -16.30 -0.01 11.15
CA LEU A 202 -17.01 -0.12 12.43
C LEU A 202 -18.21 0.85 12.50
N MET A 203 -18.04 2.11 12.08
CA MET A 203 -19.14 3.08 12.00
C MET A 203 -20.17 2.68 10.93
N HIS A 204 -19.71 2.18 9.77
CA HIS A 204 -20.62 1.61 8.77
C HIS A 204 -21.43 0.43 9.32
N GLN A 205 -20.80 -0.48 10.07
CA GLN A 205 -21.51 -1.58 10.72
C GLN A 205 -22.55 -1.08 11.72
N ALA A 206 -22.24 -0.04 12.52
CA ALA A 206 -23.20 0.56 13.43
C ALA A 206 -24.43 1.13 12.67
N ALA A 207 -24.22 1.71 11.48
CA ALA A 207 -25.32 2.19 10.64
C ALA A 207 -26.15 1.02 10.08
N LEU A 208 -25.51 -0.07 9.64
CA LEU A 208 -26.20 -1.29 9.20
C LEU A 208 -27.02 -1.94 10.32
N LEU A 209 -26.55 -1.90 11.57
CA LEU A 209 -27.32 -2.38 12.72
C LEU A 209 -28.60 -1.57 12.95
N GLY A 210 -28.56 -0.26 12.69
CA GLY A 210 -29.76 0.59 12.69
C GLY A 210 -30.80 0.12 11.67
N GLN A 211 -30.39 -0.25 10.47
CA GLN A 211 -31.27 -0.83 9.44
C GLN A 211 -31.75 -2.23 9.83
N ALA A 212 -30.86 -3.08 10.36
CA ALA A 212 -31.21 -4.43 10.80
C ALA A 212 -32.27 -4.41 11.93
N LEU A 213 -32.24 -3.41 12.81
CA LEU A 213 -33.28 -3.21 13.83
C LEU A 213 -34.66 -2.85 13.23
N GLN A 214 -34.69 -2.17 12.09
CA GLN A 214 -35.95 -1.90 11.38
C GLN A 214 -36.46 -3.17 10.71
N ASP A 215 -35.58 -3.92 10.05
CA ASP A 215 -35.94 -5.17 9.39
C ASP A 215 -36.35 -6.24 10.40
N SER A 216 -35.75 -6.30 11.59
CA SER A 216 -36.04 -7.31 12.60
C SER A 216 -37.51 -7.35 13.01
N ARG A 217 -38.23 -6.22 12.99
CA ARG A 217 -39.68 -6.19 13.24
C ARG A 217 -40.47 -7.00 12.21
N LYS A 218 -40.04 -6.99 10.94
CA LYS A 218 -40.63 -7.81 9.87
C LYS A 218 -40.36 -9.31 10.07
N PHE A 219 -39.33 -9.63 10.86
CA PHE A 219 -38.97 -10.99 11.26
C PHE A 219 -39.47 -11.37 12.66
N GLY A 220 -40.44 -10.62 13.21
CA GLY A 220 -41.14 -10.97 14.45
C GLY A 220 -40.50 -10.47 15.75
N TRP A 221 -39.47 -9.61 15.69
CA TRP A 221 -38.89 -9.02 16.89
C TRP A 221 -39.75 -7.87 17.43
N GLU A 222 -40.17 -7.99 18.68
CA GLU A 222 -40.97 -6.98 19.38
C GLU A 222 -40.15 -6.21 20.40
N TYR A 223 -40.20 -4.88 20.32
CA TYR A 223 -39.60 -3.99 21.31
C TYR A 223 -40.42 -2.70 21.43
N ASN A 224 -40.58 -2.22 22.66
CA ASN A 224 -41.52 -1.13 22.99
C ASN A 224 -40.93 0.28 22.85
N GLN A 225 -39.60 0.40 22.83
CA GLN A 225 -38.90 1.69 22.84
C GLN A 225 -38.40 2.09 21.45
N GLN A 226 -38.41 3.39 21.18
CA GLN A 226 -37.71 3.95 20.04
C GLN A 226 -36.19 3.90 20.33
N VAL A 227 -35.49 3.01 19.64
CA VAL A 227 -34.03 2.85 19.78
C VAL A 227 -33.34 4.06 19.16
N LYS A 228 -32.49 4.73 19.95
CA LYS A 228 -31.69 5.88 19.51
C LYS A 228 -30.20 5.50 19.50
N HIS A 229 -29.49 5.99 18.51
CA HIS A 229 -28.03 5.86 18.42
C HIS A 229 -27.35 6.84 19.39
N ASN A 230 -26.32 6.39 20.11
CA ASN A 230 -25.47 7.23 20.96
C ASN A 230 -24.07 7.32 20.33
N TRP A 231 -23.69 8.54 19.92
CA TRP A 231 -22.40 8.81 19.28
C TRP A 231 -21.21 8.52 20.20
N GLU A 232 -21.25 9.00 21.44
CA GLU A 232 -20.15 8.89 22.40
C GLU A 232 -19.85 7.42 22.70
N THR A 233 -20.87 6.62 22.99
CA THR A 233 -20.73 5.17 23.21
C THR A 233 -20.10 4.47 22.01
N MET A 234 -20.52 4.80 20.79
CA MET A 234 -19.91 4.24 19.58
C MET A 234 -18.44 4.66 19.45
N THR A 235 -18.14 5.96 19.58
CA THR A 235 -16.77 6.45 19.43
C THR A 235 -15.84 5.89 20.50
N GLU A 236 -16.29 5.75 21.75
CA GLU A 236 -15.52 5.11 22.82
C GLU A 236 -15.18 3.66 22.45
N ALA A 237 -16.16 2.87 22.00
CA ALA A 237 -15.94 1.49 21.59
C ALA A 237 -14.96 1.38 20.40
N VAL A 238 -15.11 2.26 19.40
CA VAL A 238 -14.21 2.34 18.24
C VAL A 238 -12.79 2.71 18.66
N GLN A 239 -12.63 3.73 19.52
CA GLN A 239 -11.31 4.17 19.98
C GLN A 239 -10.63 3.13 20.89
N ASN A 240 -11.40 2.40 21.71
CA ASN A 240 -10.88 1.28 22.49
C ASN A 240 -10.32 0.17 21.58
N HIS A 241 -11.03 -0.16 20.50
CA HIS A 241 -10.53 -1.12 19.53
C HIS A 241 -9.25 -0.62 18.84
N ILE A 242 -9.21 0.64 18.40
CA ILE A 242 -8.02 1.27 17.80
C ILE A 242 -6.83 1.25 18.79
N GLY A 243 -7.07 1.61 20.04
CA GLY A 243 -6.05 1.59 21.10
C GLY A 243 -5.45 0.20 21.30
N SER A 244 -6.28 -0.85 21.27
CA SER A 244 -5.79 -2.23 21.34
C SER A 244 -4.93 -2.60 20.12
N LEU A 245 -5.34 -2.21 18.91
CA LEU A 245 -4.53 -2.42 17.70
C LEU A 245 -3.20 -1.66 17.76
N ASN A 246 -3.19 -0.40 18.20
CA ASN A 246 -1.96 0.38 18.35
C ASN A 246 -0.98 -0.33 19.29
N TRP A 247 -1.48 -0.86 20.41
CA TRP A 247 -0.68 -1.61 21.36
C TRP A 247 -0.16 -2.92 20.75
N SER A 248 -1.01 -3.70 20.09
CA SER A 248 -0.64 -4.95 19.42
C SER A 248 0.42 -4.73 18.34
N TYR A 249 0.35 -3.65 17.56
CA TYR A 249 1.39 -3.33 16.58
C TYR A 249 2.74 -3.03 17.25
N ARG A 250 2.75 -2.25 18.34
CA ARG A 250 3.96 -1.95 19.09
C ARG A 250 4.57 -3.21 19.71
N LEU A 251 3.74 -4.05 20.32
CA LEU A 251 4.16 -5.34 20.88
C LEU A 251 4.78 -6.22 19.80
N SER A 252 4.09 -6.37 18.66
CA SER A 252 4.55 -7.20 17.55
C SER A 252 5.86 -6.70 16.94
N LEU A 253 6.10 -5.39 16.83
CA LEU A 253 7.41 -4.87 16.41
C LEU A 253 8.51 -5.28 17.40
N ARG A 254 8.27 -5.13 18.70
CA ARG A 254 9.22 -5.50 19.76
C ARG A 254 9.56 -6.99 19.73
N GLU A 255 8.55 -7.85 19.60
CA GLU A 255 8.72 -9.32 19.53
C GLU A 255 9.53 -9.76 18.31
N ASN A 256 9.47 -9.00 17.21
CA ASN A 256 10.27 -9.24 16.01
C ASN A 256 11.63 -8.53 16.02
N GLY A 257 12.04 -7.93 17.15
CA GLY A 257 13.31 -7.21 17.25
C GLY A 257 13.41 -5.93 16.40
N VAL A 258 12.28 -5.37 15.98
CA VAL A 258 12.24 -4.12 15.21
C VAL A 258 12.28 -2.92 16.15
N ALA A 259 13.26 -2.04 15.96
CA ALA A 259 13.35 -0.79 16.71
C ALA A 259 12.25 0.18 16.26
N TYR A 260 11.37 0.59 17.18
CA TYR A 260 10.33 1.58 16.90
C TYR A 260 10.68 2.92 17.53
N VAL A 261 10.72 4.00 16.73
CA VAL A 261 10.93 5.36 17.20
C VAL A 261 9.78 6.25 16.75
N ASN A 262 9.10 6.87 17.71
CA ASN A 262 8.06 7.84 17.47
C ASN A 262 8.67 9.22 17.17
N ALA A 263 9.16 9.40 15.95
CA ALA A 263 9.88 10.59 15.52
C ALA A 263 9.73 10.82 14.03
N TYR A 264 9.70 12.11 13.64
CA TYR A 264 9.61 12.52 12.25
C TYR A 264 10.97 12.32 11.57
N GLY A 265 11.01 11.49 10.54
CA GLY A 265 12.21 11.18 9.77
C GLY A 265 12.43 12.18 8.63
N GLU A 266 13.62 12.78 8.57
CA GLU A 266 14.05 13.68 7.50
C GLU A 266 15.44 13.25 7.02
N PHE A 267 15.60 12.98 5.72
CA PHE A 267 16.90 12.69 5.12
C PHE A 267 17.82 13.91 5.25
N VAL A 268 19.03 13.66 5.73
CA VAL A 268 20.11 14.67 5.81
C VAL A 268 21.31 14.28 4.95
N ASP A 269 21.43 12.99 4.61
CA ASP A 269 22.42 12.44 3.67
C ASP A 269 21.88 11.10 3.09
N LEU A 270 22.56 10.55 2.08
CA LEU A 270 22.17 9.32 1.36
C LEU A 270 21.96 8.11 2.28
N HIS A 271 22.72 8.03 3.37
CA HIS A 271 22.66 6.95 4.35
C HIS A 271 22.36 7.43 5.76
N LYS A 272 21.92 8.68 5.94
CA LYS A 272 21.69 9.27 7.26
C LYS A 272 20.35 9.97 7.32
N ILE A 273 19.59 9.65 8.37
CA ILE A 273 18.28 10.23 8.65
C ILE A 273 18.29 10.92 10.01
N LYS A 274 17.66 12.09 10.06
CA LYS A 274 17.37 12.84 11.28
C LYS A 274 15.98 12.45 11.76
N ALA A 275 15.87 12.05 13.02
CA ALA A 275 14.62 11.70 13.68
C ALA A 275 14.30 12.78 14.72
N THR A 276 13.22 13.53 14.54
CA THR A 276 12.79 14.58 15.46
C THR A 276 11.56 14.14 16.24
N ASN A 277 11.67 14.02 17.57
CA ASN A 277 10.54 13.59 18.40
C ASN A 277 9.54 14.74 18.68
N LYS A 278 8.43 14.45 19.36
CA LYS A 278 7.39 15.44 19.71
C LYS A 278 7.90 16.62 20.55
N LYS A 279 9.01 16.45 21.27
CA LYS A 279 9.67 17.50 22.08
C LYS A 279 10.66 18.34 21.27
N GLY A 280 10.83 18.06 19.97
CA GLY A 280 11.82 18.71 19.12
C GLY A 280 13.25 18.21 19.32
N GLN A 281 13.45 17.11 20.06
CA GLN A 281 14.79 16.53 20.20
C GLN A 281 15.15 15.77 18.93
N GLU A 282 16.32 16.08 18.39
CA GLU A 282 16.86 15.47 17.18
C GLU A 282 17.83 14.35 17.54
N THR A 283 17.64 13.19 16.92
CA THR A 283 18.61 12.09 16.91
C THR A 283 18.92 11.71 15.47
N TYR A 284 20.09 11.12 15.24
CA TYR A 284 20.54 10.76 13.90
C TYR A 284 20.82 9.27 13.83
N PHE A 285 20.39 8.64 12.74
CA PHE A 285 20.58 7.22 12.48
C PHE A 285 21.10 7.00 11.07
N SER A 286 21.83 5.91 10.87
CA SER A 286 22.32 5.47 9.57
C SER A 286 21.75 4.13 9.15
N ALA A 287 21.55 3.93 7.85
CA ALA A 287 21.09 2.65 7.32
C ALA A 287 21.60 2.33 5.91
N SER A 288 21.74 1.04 5.64
CA SER A 288 22.12 0.54 4.31
C SER A 288 21.01 0.75 3.28
N LYS A 289 19.74 0.62 3.66
CA LYS A 289 18.55 0.80 2.80
C LYS A 289 17.46 1.59 3.49
N PHE A 290 16.61 2.25 2.69
CA PHE A 290 15.44 2.96 3.19
C PHE A 290 14.17 2.61 2.41
N VAL A 291 13.04 2.58 3.12
CA VAL A 291 11.70 2.47 2.52
C VAL A 291 10.85 3.65 2.95
N ILE A 292 10.36 4.41 1.98
CA ILE A 292 9.42 5.52 2.18
C ILE A 292 8.00 4.97 2.14
N ALA A 293 7.29 5.02 3.26
CA ALA A 293 5.93 4.52 3.46
C ALA A 293 5.07 5.53 4.22
N THR A 294 5.26 6.82 3.96
CA THR A 294 4.68 7.95 4.72
C THR A 294 3.20 8.24 4.41
N GLY A 295 2.62 7.54 3.43
CA GLY A 295 1.22 7.66 3.05
C GLY A 295 0.81 9.07 2.64
N GLU A 296 -0.45 9.41 2.92
CA GLU A 296 -1.07 10.68 2.53
C GLU A 296 -1.89 11.28 3.67
N ARG A 297 -2.24 12.55 3.52
CA ARG A 297 -3.11 13.30 4.45
C ARG A 297 -4.24 14.01 3.70
N PRO A 298 -5.40 14.27 4.33
CA PRO A 298 -6.51 14.98 3.70
C PRO A 298 -6.10 16.36 3.15
N ARG A 299 -6.61 16.68 1.97
CA ARG A 299 -6.43 17.99 1.33
C ARG A 299 -7.44 19.00 1.88
N TYR A 300 -6.98 20.24 2.04
CA TYR A 300 -7.81 21.41 2.35
C TYR A 300 -8.01 22.28 1.10
N LEU A 301 -9.08 23.08 1.09
CA LEU A 301 -9.52 23.86 -0.06
C LEU A 301 -8.65 25.10 -0.32
N GLY A 302 -7.98 25.61 0.72
CA GLY A 302 -7.26 26.89 0.68
C GLY A 302 -8.20 28.09 0.65
N ILE A 303 -9.42 27.96 1.19
CA ILE A 303 -10.40 29.04 1.31
C ILE A 303 -10.47 29.52 2.75
N GLN A 304 -11.04 30.71 2.96
CA GLN A 304 -11.22 31.24 4.31
C GLN A 304 -12.08 30.30 5.18
N GLY A 305 -11.53 29.97 6.36
CA GLY A 305 -12.20 29.20 7.40
C GLY A 305 -12.14 27.68 7.23
N ASP A 306 -11.50 27.16 6.18
CA ASP A 306 -11.46 25.72 5.94
C ASP A 306 -10.61 24.95 6.96
N LYS A 307 -9.42 25.46 7.29
CA LYS A 307 -8.53 24.84 8.28
C LYS A 307 -8.97 25.14 9.71
N GLU A 308 -9.56 26.31 9.94
CA GLU A 308 -9.99 26.76 11.25
C GLU A 308 -11.26 26.05 11.71
N TYR A 309 -12.22 25.85 10.81
CA TYR A 309 -13.57 25.41 11.18
C TYR A 309 -13.99 24.07 10.58
N CYS A 310 -13.37 23.60 9.49
CA CYS A 310 -13.71 22.30 8.92
C CYS A 310 -12.87 21.18 9.52
N ILE A 311 -13.47 20.00 9.54
CA ILE A 311 -12.81 18.75 9.91
C ILE A 311 -12.55 17.90 8.67
N THR A 312 -11.74 16.86 8.82
CA THR A 312 -11.53 15.84 7.79
C THR A 312 -11.84 14.46 8.36
N SER A 313 -11.66 13.41 7.54
CA SER A 313 -11.73 12.04 8.04
C SER A 313 -10.73 11.76 9.19
N ASP A 314 -9.62 12.52 9.25
CA ASP A 314 -8.63 12.38 10.32
C ASP A 314 -9.20 12.78 11.70
N ASP A 315 -10.27 13.56 11.73
CA ASP A 315 -10.88 14.09 12.96
C ASP A 315 -12.19 13.39 13.31
N LEU A 316 -12.98 13.03 12.28
CA LEU A 316 -14.35 12.52 12.43
C LEU A 316 -14.42 11.28 13.32
N PHE A 317 -13.49 10.34 13.17
CA PHE A 317 -13.54 9.04 13.84
C PHE A 317 -13.27 9.09 15.34
N SER A 318 -12.71 10.21 15.83
CA SER A 318 -12.44 10.47 17.24
C SER A 318 -13.16 11.73 17.73
N LEU A 319 -14.16 12.22 17.00
CA LEU A 319 -14.88 13.43 17.37
C LEU A 319 -15.63 13.18 18.69
N PRO A 320 -15.41 13.99 19.75
CA PRO A 320 -15.92 13.69 21.09
C PRO A 320 -17.41 14.03 21.27
N TYR A 321 -18.06 14.57 20.24
CA TYR A 321 -19.47 14.96 20.25
C TYR A 321 -20.12 14.58 18.91
N CYS A 322 -21.44 14.44 18.91
CA CYS A 322 -22.20 14.15 17.70
C CYS A 322 -22.08 15.30 16.68
N PRO A 323 -21.75 15.03 15.40
CA PRO A 323 -21.51 16.08 14.42
C PRO A 323 -22.76 16.87 14.00
N GLY A 324 -23.98 16.41 14.35
CA GLY A 324 -25.23 17.09 14.03
C GLY A 324 -25.48 17.22 12.52
N LYS A 325 -26.11 18.32 12.09
CA LYS A 325 -26.34 18.62 10.66
C LYS A 325 -24.98 18.79 9.96
N THR A 326 -24.67 17.91 9.02
CA THR A 326 -23.31 17.78 8.46
C THR A 326 -23.28 18.05 6.96
N LEU A 327 -22.40 18.95 6.54
CA LEU A 327 -22.02 19.10 5.14
C LEU A 327 -20.77 18.28 4.85
N VAL A 328 -20.84 17.37 3.89
CA VAL A 328 -19.67 16.64 3.36
C VAL A 328 -19.28 17.26 2.02
N VAL A 329 -18.12 17.88 1.94
CA VAL A 329 -17.59 18.47 0.70
C VAL A 329 -16.71 17.45 -0.01
N GLY A 330 -17.13 17.03 -1.20
CA GLY A 330 -16.43 16.04 -2.01
C GLY A 330 -17.32 14.88 -2.41
N ALA A 331 -16.84 14.09 -3.36
CA ALA A 331 -17.57 12.94 -3.92
C ALA A 331 -16.67 11.71 -4.10
N SER A 332 -15.61 11.64 -3.28
CA SER A 332 -14.74 10.47 -3.18
C SER A 332 -15.45 9.33 -2.44
N TYR A 333 -14.87 8.13 -2.44
CA TYR A 333 -15.40 7.03 -1.64
C TYR A 333 -15.45 7.40 -0.14
N VAL A 334 -14.44 8.12 0.37
CA VAL A 334 -14.44 8.63 1.76
C VAL A 334 -15.63 9.54 2.00
N ALA A 335 -15.92 10.46 1.09
CA ALA A 335 -17.05 11.37 1.20
C ALA A 335 -18.38 10.61 1.29
N LEU A 336 -18.61 9.67 0.37
CA LEU A 336 -19.87 8.94 0.29
C LEU A 336 -20.04 7.93 1.44
N GLU A 337 -18.97 7.25 1.86
CA GLU A 337 -19.02 6.35 3.01
C GLU A 337 -19.33 7.11 4.30
N CYS A 338 -18.66 8.24 4.54
CA CYS A 338 -18.93 9.09 5.70
C CYS A 338 -20.35 9.64 5.68
N ALA A 339 -20.80 10.17 4.54
CA ALA A 339 -22.17 10.66 4.40
C ALA A 339 -23.20 9.55 4.64
N GLY A 340 -22.95 8.35 4.11
CA GLY A 340 -23.83 7.20 4.23
C GLY A 340 -24.01 6.73 5.67
N PHE A 341 -22.93 6.51 6.43
CA PHE A 341 -23.07 6.08 7.82
C PHE A 341 -23.63 7.19 8.73
N LEU A 342 -23.31 8.47 8.48
CA LEU A 342 -23.87 9.58 9.25
C LEU A 342 -25.39 9.71 9.05
N ALA A 343 -25.85 9.57 7.80
CA ALA A 343 -27.28 9.52 7.52
C ALA A 343 -27.93 8.26 8.11
N GLY A 344 -27.24 7.12 8.09
CA GLY A 344 -27.68 5.87 8.73
C GLY A 344 -27.84 5.97 10.25
N PHE A 345 -27.14 6.90 10.91
CA PHE A 345 -27.35 7.24 12.33
C PHE A 345 -28.55 8.19 12.54
N GLY A 346 -29.20 8.65 11.47
CA GLY A 346 -30.33 9.58 11.50
C GLY A 346 -29.94 11.06 11.47
N LEU A 347 -28.72 11.41 11.07
CA LEU A 347 -28.27 12.80 10.97
C LEU A 347 -28.71 13.45 9.66
N ASP A 348 -28.92 14.77 9.68
CA ASP A 348 -29.15 15.56 8.46
C ASP A 348 -27.83 15.76 7.71
N VAL A 349 -27.66 15.04 6.60
CA VAL A 349 -26.42 15.02 5.82
C VAL A 349 -26.65 15.57 4.42
N THR A 350 -25.79 16.51 4.02
CA THR A 350 -25.71 17.01 2.65
C THR A 350 -24.33 16.74 2.06
N VAL A 351 -24.26 16.21 0.84
CA VAL A 351 -23.02 16.00 0.09
C VAL A 351 -22.92 17.05 -1.02
N MET A 352 -21.86 17.87 -0.99
CA MET A 352 -21.59 18.87 -2.03
C MET A 352 -20.63 18.31 -3.08
N VAL A 353 -21.12 18.21 -4.31
CA VAL A 353 -20.43 17.53 -5.42
C VAL A 353 -20.03 18.55 -6.48
N ARG A 354 -18.72 18.71 -6.71
CA ARG A 354 -18.22 19.61 -7.77
C ARG A 354 -18.60 19.18 -9.18
N SER A 355 -18.64 17.87 -9.45
CA SER A 355 -18.80 17.36 -10.83
C SER A 355 -19.51 16.02 -10.91
N VAL A 356 -18.80 14.91 -10.66
CA VAL A 356 -19.33 13.54 -10.72
C VAL A 356 -19.00 12.79 -9.44
N LEU A 357 -19.78 11.75 -9.14
CA LEU A 357 -19.54 10.83 -8.03
C LEU A 357 -18.42 9.85 -8.38
N LEU A 358 -17.60 9.49 -7.38
CA LEU A 358 -16.59 8.44 -7.45
C LEU A 358 -15.74 8.51 -8.73
N ARG A 359 -15.18 9.68 -9.03
CA ARG A 359 -14.33 9.87 -10.21
C ARG A 359 -13.24 8.80 -10.27
N GLY A 360 -13.17 8.10 -11.41
CA GLY A 360 -12.25 6.98 -11.62
C GLY A 360 -12.89 5.59 -11.45
N PHE A 361 -14.08 5.50 -10.85
CA PHE A 361 -14.91 4.30 -10.82
C PHE A 361 -15.88 4.28 -12.02
N ASP A 362 -16.43 3.10 -12.31
CA ASP A 362 -17.51 2.95 -13.28
C ASP A 362 -18.67 3.90 -12.92
N GLN A 363 -19.05 4.76 -13.87
CA GLN A 363 -19.98 5.86 -13.60
C GLN A 363 -21.44 5.40 -13.53
N GLU A 364 -21.79 4.29 -14.15
CA GLU A 364 -23.13 3.71 -13.97
C GLU A 364 -23.28 3.19 -12.53
N MET A 365 -22.25 2.51 -12.02
CA MET A 365 -22.22 2.05 -10.64
C MET A 365 -22.21 3.23 -9.65
N ALA A 366 -21.45 4.28 -9.93
CA ALA A 366 -21.38 5.47 -9.09
C ALA A 366 -22.74 6.18 -8.97
N GLU A 367 -23.49 6.31 -10.06
CA GLU A 367 -24.82 6.93 -10.03
C GLU A 367 -25.87 6.01 -9.39
N LYS A 368 -25.75 4.67 -9.49
CA LYS A 368 -26.59 3.74 -8.72
C LYS A 368 -26.34 3.88 -7.21
N VAL A 369 -25.08 4.03 -6.79
CA VAL A 369 -24.71 4.33 -5.39
C VAL A 369 -25.33 5.64 -4.94
N GLY A 370 -25.13 6.72 -5.70
CA GLY A 370 -25.70 8.04 -5.38
C GLY A 370 -27.23 8.01 -5.27
N SER A 371 -27.90 7.38 -6.24
CA SER A 371 -29.35 7.22 -6.26
C SER A 371 -29.87 6.43 -5.05
N TYR A 372 -29.16 5.39 -4.62
CA TYR A 372 -29.51 4.65 -3.40
C TYR A 372 -29.38 5.54 -2.17
N MET A 373 -28.29 6.29 -2.04
CA MET A 373 -28.07 7.20 -0.92
C MET A 373 -29.12 8.33 -0.85
N GLU A 374 -29.48 8.93 -1.98
CA GLU A 374 -30.54 9.94 -2.08
C GLU A 374 -31.88 9.41 -1.58
N LYS A 375 -32.27 8.22 -2.03
CA LYS A 375 -33.51 7.55 -1.58
C LYS A 375 -33.52 7.24 -0.08
N HIS A 376 -32.34 7.15 0.55
CA HIS A 376 -32.18 6.84 1.98
C HIS A 376 -31.74 8.05 2.81
N GLY A 377 -32.05 9.28 2.34
CA GLY A 377 -32.00 10.48 3.17
C GLY A 377 -30.74 11.35 3.03
N VAL A 378 -29.77 10.96 2.21
CA VAL A 378 -28.61 11.83 1.91
C VAL A 378 -29.02 12.88 0.88
N LYS A 379 -28.85 14.17 1.20
CA LYS A 379 -29.11 15.26 0.26
C LYS A 379 -27.88 15.48 -0.63
N PHE A 380 -28.05 15.65 -1.94
CA PHE A 380 -26.94 15.98 -2.83
C PHE A 380 -27.09 17.38 -3.39
N LEU A 381 -26.06 18.19 -3.14
CA LEU A 381 -25.89 19.51 -3.73
C LEU A 381 -24.86 19.40 -4.86
N ARG A 382 -25.34 19.09 -6.07
CA ARG A 382 -24.51 18.86 -7.25
C ARG A 382 -24.15 20.17 -7.94
N ARG A 383 -22.96 20.22 -8.54
CA ARG A 383 -22.41 21.38 -9.28
C ARG A 383 -22.15 22.60 -8.42
N PHE A 384 -21.75 22.39 -7.16
CA PHE A 384 -21.33 23.47 -6.26
C PHE A 384 -19.94 23.24 -5.68
N VAL A 385 -19.27 24.34 -5.33
CA VAL A 385 -18.02 24.36 -4.56
C VAL A 385 -18.11 25.41 -3.46
N PRO A 386 -17.54 25.16 -2.27
CA PRO A 386 -17.52 26.16 -1.21
C PRO A 386 -16.58 27.31 -1.55
N LEU A 387 -16.97 28.52 -1.15
CA LEU A 387 -16.17 29.74 -1.25
C LEU A 387 -15.59 30.16 0.10
N MET A 388 -16.35 29.98 1.18
CA MET A 388 -15.94 30.34 2.53
C MET A 388 -16.74 29.58 3.56
N VAL A 389 -16.13 29.33 4.72
CA VAL A 389 -16.79 28.83 5.93
C VAL A 389 -16.61 29.86 7.05
N GLN A 390 -17.71 30.25 7.69
CA GLN A 390 -17.72 31.23 8.78
C GLN A 390 -18.36 30.63 10.02
N GLN A 391 -17.73 30.81 11.18
CA GLN A 391 -18.33 30.45 12.46
C GLN A 391 -19.39 31.47 12.87
N LEU A 392 -20.62 31.00 13.10
CA LEU A 392 -21.72 31.80 13.66
C LEU A 392 -21.84 31.60 15.18
N GLU A 393 -21.66 30.36 15.64
CA GLU A 393 -21.76 29.99 17.05
C GLU A 393 -20.64 29.01 17.41
N LYS A 394 -19.92 29.29 18.49
CA LYS A 394 -18.92 28.36 19.05
C LYS A 394 -19.64 27.27 19.82
N GLY A 395 -19.19 26.02 19.70
CA GLY A 395 -19.77 24.91 20.45
C GLY A 395 -19.33 23.55 19.94
N SER A 396 -19.84 22.51 20.61
CA SER A 396 -19.59 21.11 20.33
C SER A 396 -20.93 20.34 20.27
N PRO A 397 -21.71 20.47 19.17
CA PRO A 397 -21.35 21.18 17.94
C PRO A 397 -21.73 22.67 17.95
N GLY A 398 -20.97 23.47 17.22
CA GLY A 398 -21.26 24.88 16.96
C GLY A 398 -22.20 25.07 15.76
N LYS A 399 -22.19 26.27 15.18
CA LYS A 399 -22.85 26.58 13.91
C LYS A 399 -21.88 27.25 12.95
N LEU A 400 -21.82 26.72 11.74
CA LEU A 400 -20.98 27.16 10.64
C LEU A 400 -21.86 27.55 9.45
N LYS A 401 -21.69 28.77 8.95
CA LYS A 401 -22.28 29.21 7.68
C LYS A 401 -21.33 28.85 6.55
N VAL A 402 -21.85 28.19 5.53
CA VAL A 402 -21.10 27.86 4.31
C VAL A 402 -21.68 28.64 3.15
N LEU A 403 -20.84 29.46 2.51
CA LEU A 403 -21.16 30.09 1.24
C LEU A 403 -20.58 29.23 0.11
N ALA A 404 -21.40 28.86 -0.86
CA ALA A 404 -20.99 28.07 -2.02
C ALA A 404 -21.40 28.73 -3.33
N LYS A 405 -20.65 28.46 -4.40
CA LYS A 405 -20.97 28.89 -5.75
C LYS A 405 -21.22 27.72 -6.68
N SER A 406 -22.08 27.93 -7.66
CA SER A 406 -22.27 27.01 -8.76
C SER A 406 -20.99 26.88 -9.59
N THR A 407 -20.75 25.70 -10.14
CA THR A 407 -19.68 25.45 -11.11
C THR A 407 -20.13 25.74 -12.54
N GLU A 408 -21.42 26.00 -12.75
CA GLU A 408 -22.05 26.16 -14.08
C GLU A 408 -22.59 27.57 -14.32
N GLY A 409 -22.62 28.43 -13.30
CA GLY A 409 -23.12 29.80 -13.42
C GLY A 409 -22.71 30.70 -12.25
N PRO A 410 -23.20 31.94 -12.20
CA PRO A 410 -22.87 32.92 -11.16
C PRO A 410 -23.62 32.71 -9.84
N GLU A 411 -24.53 31.73 -9.78
CA GLU A 411 -25.37 31.46 -8.61
C GLU A 411 -24.52 31.14 -7.37
N THR A 412 -24.92 31.73 -6.26
CA THR A 412 -24.37 31.42 -4.94
C THR A 412 -25.48 31.03 -3.99
N ILE A 413 -25.18 30.10 -3.10
CA ILE A 413 -26.09 29.64 -2.06
C ILE A 413 -25.40 29.65 -0.70
N GLU A 414 -26.20 29.73 0.34
CA GLU A 414 -25.74 29.65 1.72
C GLU A 414 -26.62 28.72 2.54
N ASP A 415 -26.01 27.97 3.45
CA ASP A 415 -26.71 27.18 4.45
C ASP A 415 -25.85 27.07 5.72
N VAL A 416 -26.49 26.71 6.83
CA VAL A 416 -25.88 26.56 8.14
C VAL A 416 -25.78 25.07 8.49
N TYR A 417 -24.61 24.65 8.94
CA TYR A 417 -24.28 23.30 9.36
C TYR A 417 -23.65 23.32 10.74
N ASN A 418 -23.75 22.21 11.46
CA ASN A 418 -23.02 21.99 12.70
C ASN A 418 -21.58 21.59 12.41
N THR A 419 -21.38 20.76 11.39
CA THR A 419 -20.08 20.21 11.00
C THR A 419 -19.89 20.33 9.49
N VAL A 420 -18.68 20.70 9.06
CA VAL A 420 -18.26 20.66 7.65
C VAL A 420 -17.08 19.70 7.53
N LEU A 421 -17.29 18.60 6.80
CA LEU A 421 -16.31 17.54 6.56
C LEU A 421 -15.70 17.68 5.16
N LEU A 422 -14.39 17.88 5.07
CA LEU A 422 -13.67 17.93 3.80
C LEU A 422 -13.17 16.54 3.42
N ALA A 423 -13.66 16.03 2.29
CA ALA A 423 -13.29 14.73 1.72
C ALA A 423 -12.96 14.87 0.21
N ILE A 424 -12.15 15.89 -0.11
CA ILE A 424 -11.86 16.37 -1.47
C ILE A 424 -10.60 15.76 -2.12
N GLY A 425 -10.06 14.70 -1.51
CA GLY A 425 -8.82 14.05 -1.91
C GLY A 425 -7.76 14.13 -0.80
N ARG A 426 -6.61 13.52 -1.08
CA ARG A 426 -5.47 13.44 -0.16
C ARG A 426 -4.20 13.84 -0.91
N ASP A 427 -3.21 14.33 -0.18
CA ASP A 427 -1.91 14.74 -0.70
C ASP A 427 -0.81 13.88 -0.07
N SER A 428 0.16 13.46 -0.88
CA SER A 428 1.24 12.58 -0.45
C SER A 428 2.24 13.26 0.49
N CYS A 429 2.65 12.54 1.53
CA CYS A 429 3.57 13.00 2.57
C CYS A 429 5.04 12.89 2.14
N THR A 430 5.41 13.54 1.04
CA THR A 430 6.77 13.47 0.47
C THR A 430 7.56 14.76 0.67
N ARG A 431 6.85 15.89 0.78
CA ARG A 431 7.44 17.20 1.07
C ARG A 431 7.93 17.23 2.52
N LYS A 432 9.08 17.88 2.75
CA LYS A 432 9.78 17.98 4.06
C LYS A 432 10.44 16.68 4.57
N LEU A 433 10.54 15.65 3.73
CA LEU A 433 11.34 14.46 4.04
C LEU A 433 12.83 14.62 3.68
N GLY A 434 13.25 15.72 3.05
CA GLY A 434 14.64 15.89 2.58
C GLY A 434 14.97 15.10 1.31
N LEU A 435 13.96 14.71 0.51
CA LEU A 435 14.15 13.91 -0.72
C LEU A 435 15.04 14.61 -1.74
N GLU A 436 14.95 15.93 -1.81
CA GLU A 436 15.79 16.78 -2.66
C GLU A 436 17.28 16.65 -2.35
N LYS A 437 17.63 16.45 -1.07
CA LYS A 437 19.03 16.34 -0.61
C LYS A 437 19.67 15.02 -1.05
N ILE A 438 18.86 13.99 -1.26
CA ILE A 438 19.29 12.65 -1.69
C ILE A 438 19.00 12.38 -3.17
N GLY A 439 18.44 13.36 -3.89
CA GLY A 439 18.17 13.27 -5.33
C GLY A 439 17.00 12.36 -5.72
N VAL A 440 16.09 12.02 -4.79
CA VAL A 440 14.86 11.26 -5.12
C VAL A 440 13.89 12.20 -5.82
N LYS A 441 13.47 11.82 -7.04
CA LYS A 441 12.52 12.58 -7.84
C LYS A 441 11.10 12.37 -7.32
N ILE A 442 10.32 13.44 -7.30
CA ILE A 442 8.88 13.42 -7.08
C ILE A 442 8.19 14.05 -8.29
N ASN A 443 6.96 13.65 -8.57
CA ASN A 443 6.13 14.39 -9.51
C ASN A 443 5.65 15.67 -8.81
N GLU A 444 6.07 16.83 -9.31
CA GLU A 444 5.79 18.13 -8.70
C GLU A 444 4.30 18.47 -8.61
N LYS A 445 3.48 17.92 -9.52
CA LYS A 445 2.04 18.21 -9.60
C LYS A 445 1.23 17.50 -8.52
N ASN A 446 1.56 16.24 -8.22
CA ASN A 446 0.79 15.41 -7.29
C ASN A 446 1.60 15.04 -6.02
N GLY A 447 2.89 15.33 -5.97
CA GLY A 447 3.79 14.99 -4.87
C GLY A 447 4.13 13.50 -4.76
N LYS A 448 3.73 12.66 -5.72
CA LYS A 448 3.92 11.20 -5.69
C LYS A 448 5.34 10.83 -6.14
N ILE A 449 5.80 9.65 -5.72
CA ILE A 449 7.11 9.11 -6.08
C ILE A 449 6.94 8.15 -7.27
N PRO A 450 7.54 8.46 -8.44
CA PRO A 450 7.64 7.50 -9.54
C PRO A 450 8.62 6.38 -9.17
N VAL A 451 8.22 5.14 -9.43
CA VAL A 451 9.03 3.95 -9.17
C VAL A 451 8.98 3.01 -10.37
N ASN A 452 9.98 2.15 -10.49
CA ASN A 452 9.93 1.05 -11.44
C ASN A 452 8.98 -0.08 -10.93
N ASP A 453 8.86 -1.15 -11.69
CA ASP A 453 8.02 -2.32 -11.32
C ASP A 453 8.50 -3.07 -10.07
N MET A 454 9.67 -2.68 -9.54
CA MET A 454 10.26 -3.19 -8.31
C MET A 454 10.15 -2.17 -7.16
N GLU A 455 9.25 -1.19 -7.27
CA GLU A 455 9.02 -0.15 -6.26
C GLU A 455 10.28 0.66 -5.87
N GLN A 456 11.32 0.58 -6.70
CA GLN A 456 12.58 1.31 -6.53
C GLN A 456 12.46 2.69 -7.16
N THR A 457 12.95 3.70 -6.45
CA THR A 457 13.02 5.07 -6.96
C THR A 457 14.17 5.23 -7.97
N ASN A 458 14.41 6.44 -8.46
CA ASN A 458 15.60 6.73 -9.26
C ASN A 458 16.92 6.64 -8.48
N VAL A 459 16.87 6.49 -7.15
CA VAL A 459 18.04 6.29 -6.28
C VAL A 459 18.10 4.80 -5.87
N PRO A 460 19.16 4.04 -6.22
CA PRO A 460 19.14 2.58 -6.15
C PRO A 460 18.86 1.95 -4.77
N HIS A 461 19.21 2.62 -3.66
CA HIS A 461 19.00 2.12 -2.30
C HIS A 461 17.77 2.70 -1.59
N ILE A 462 16.95 3.47 -2.30
CA ILE A 462 15.70 4.07 -1.80
C ILE A 462 14.50 3.48 -2.54
N TYR A 463 13.54 2.97 -1.78
CA TYR A 463 12.29 2.38 -2.28
C TYR A 463 11.09 3.13 -1.71
N ALA A 464 9.95 3.05 -2.38
CA ALA A 464 8.69 3.64 -1.90
C ALA A 464 7.54 2.64 -2.04
N ILE A 465 6.60 2.64 -1.08
CA ILE A 465 5.45 1.70 -1.10
C ILE A 465 4.17 2.35 -0.58
N GLY A 466 3.03 1.83 -1.03
CA GLY A 466 1.71 2.30 -0.63
C GLY A 466 1.32 3.60 -1.32
N ASP A 467 0.54 4.42 -0.64
CA ASP A 467 -0.16 5.55 -1.25
C ASP A 467 0.77 6.68 -1.73
N VAL A 468 2.06 6.68 -1.38
CA VAL A 468 3.04 7.65 -1.93
C VAL A 468 3.42 7.38 -3.39
N LEU A 469 3.05 6.22 -3.94
CA LEU A 469 3.43 5.79 -5.29
C LEU A 469 2.58 6.43 -6.39
N GLU A 470 3.23 6.83 -7.47
CA GLU A 470 2.56 7.31 -8.67
C GLU A 470 1.90 6.16 -9.47
N GLY A 471 0.64 6.36 -9.89
CA GLY A 471 -0.05 5.45 -10.82
C GLY A 471 -0.47 4.10 -10.24
N LYS A 472 -0.44 3.92 -8.91
CA LYS A 472 -0.89 2.69 -8.23
C LYS A 472 -2.18 2.95 -7.42
N PRO A 473 -3.10 1.97 -7.30
CA PRO A 473 -4.30 2.13 -6.46
C PRO A 473 -4.00 2.35 -4.97
N GLU A 474 -4.67 3.30 -4.34
CA GLU A 474 -4.47 3.69 -2.92
C GLU A 474 -5.31 2.80 -1.99
N LEU A 475 -4.91 1.54 -1.81
CA LEU A 475 -5.66 0.54 -1.06
C LEU A 475 -4.77 -0.20 -0.06
N THR A 476 -5.24 -0.38 1.18
CA THR A 476 -4.50 -1.11 2.23
C THR A 476 -4.08 -2.53 1.83
N PRO A 477 -4.96 -3.37 1.24
CA PRO A 477 -4.52 -4.66 0.74
C PRO A 477 -3.45 -4.52 -0.34
N LEU A 478 -3.50 -3.49 -1.21
CA LEU A 478 -2.42 -3.24 -2.16
C LEU A 478 -1.14 -2.79 -1.46
N ALA A 479 -1.17 -1.94 -0.44
CA ALA A 479 0.03 -1.56 0.31
C ALA A 479 0.68 -2.75 1.03
N ILE A 480 -0.13 -3.60 1.69
CA ILE A 480 0.32 -4.83 2.35
C ILE A 480 0.84 -5.83 1.30
N GLN A 481 0.10 -6.00 0.21
CA GLN A 481 0.39 -6.98 -0.83
C GLN A 481 1.51 -6.49 -1.77
N ALA A 482 1.72 -5.20 -1.98
CA ALA A 482 2.86 -4.64 -2.72
C ALA A 482 4.15 -4.86 -1.93
N GLY A 483 4.14 -4.62 -0.61
CA GLY A 483 5.26 -5.00 0.26
C GLY A 483 5.55 -6.51 0.25
N LYS A 484 4.51 -7.35 0.26
CA LYS A 484 4.65 -8.82 0.21
C LYS A 484 4.94 -9.40 -1.18
N LEU A 485 4.50 -8.74 -2.26
CA LEU A 485 4.62 -9.21 -3.65
C LEU A 485 5.83 -8.64 -4.38
N LEU A 486 6.41 -7.51 -3.98
CA LEU A 486 7.72 -7.07 -4.48
C LEU A 486 8.77 -8.20 -4.31
N ALA A 487 8.68 -8.97 -3.22
CA ALA A 487 9.51 -10.15 -2.98
C ALA A 487 9.15 -11.36 -3.87
N ARG A 488 7.92 -11.44 -4.38
CA ARG A 488 7.38 -12.61 -5.12
C ARG A 488 7.28 -12.39 -6.63
N ARG A 489 7.31 -11.14 -7.12
CA ARG A 489 7.16 -10.77 -8.54
C ARG A 489 8.47 -10.76 -9.35
N LEU A 490 9.56 -11.26 -8.77
CA LEU A 490 10.80 -11.52 -9.51
C LEU A 490 10.64 -12.58 -10.62
N PHE A 491 9.54 -13.34 -10.66
CA PHE A 491 9.32 -14.39 -11.66
C PHE A 491 7.84 -14.55 -12.05
N GLY A 492 7.50 -14.26 -13.32
CA GLY A 492 6.33 -14.82 -13.99
C GLY A 492 5.51 -13.83 -14.84
N ALA A 493 5.53 -14.02 -16.16
CA ALA A 493 4.69 -13.33 -17.14
C ALA A 493 3.69 -14.30 -17.78
N SER A 494 2.49 -13.82 -18.14
CA SER A 494 1.57 -14.50 -19.06
C SER A 494 0.57 -13.51 -19.67
N LEU A 495 0.37 -13.64 -20.98
CA LEU A 495 -0.63 -12.98 -21.82
C LEU A 495 -1.67 -14.03 -22.27
N GLU A 496 -2.97 -13.68 -22.30
CA GLU A 496 -3.96 -14.17 -23.29
C GLU A 496 -5.41 -13.69 -23.02
N LYS A 497 -6.24 -13.73 -24.09
CA LYS A 497 -7.53 -13.05 -24.33
C LYS A 497 -8.77 -13.87 -23.91
N ASP A 498 -9.94 -13.20 -23.89
CA ASP A 498 -11.28 -13.65 -23.41
C ASP A 498 -11.48 -13.78 -21.89
N ARG A 499 -10.88 -12.85 -21.15
CA ARG A 499 -11.04 -12.76 -19.70
C ARG A 499 -12.21 -11.87 -19.30
N VAL A 500 -12.76 -12.15 -18.13
CA VAL A 500 -13.47 -11.16 -17.32
C VAL A 500 -12.45 -10.08 -16.93
N ILE A 501 -12.57 -8.90 -17.55
CA ILE A 501 -11.65 -7.77 -17.33
C ILE A 501 -12.15 -6.80 -16.24
N GLY A 502 -13.42 -6.91 -15.86
CA GLY A 502 -14.05 -6.08 -14.83
C GLY A 502 -15.19 -6.84 -14.15
N PHE A 503 -15.32 -6.64 -12.85
CA PHE A 503 -16.38 -7.20 -12.02
C PHE A 503 -16.96 -6.08 -11.16
N HIS A 504 -18.27 -5.91 -11.21
CA HIS A 504 -18.98 -4.85 -10.49
C HIS A 504 -20.21 -5.42 -9.80
N ILE A 505 -20.37 -5.08 -8.52
CA ILE A 505 -21.53 -5.43 -7.71
C ILE A 505 -21.94 -4.25 -6.85
N LEU A 506 -23.23 -3.98 -6.77
CA LEU A 506 -23.85 -3.10 -5.79
C LEU A 506 -24.86 -3.92 -4.99
N GLY A 507 -24.56 -4.18 -3.72
CA GLY A 507 -25.40 -5.00 -2.86
C GLY A 507 -24.78 -5.24 -1.49
N PRO A 508 -25.51 -5.88 -0.58
CA PRO A 508 -24.98 -6.26 0.73
C PRO A 508 -23.78 -7.19 0.57
N ASN A 509 -22.83 -7.09 1.50
CA ASN A 509 -21.64 -7.98 1.55
C ASN A 509 -20.79 -7.99 0.26
N ALA A 510 -20.85 -6.92 -0.54
CA ALA A 510 -20.11 -6.77 -1.81
C ALA A 510 -18.61 -7.08 -1.69
N GLY A 511 -17.99 -6.75 -0.56
CA GLY A 511 -16.58 -7.07 -0.30
C GLY A 511 -16.29 -8.57 -0.27
N GLU A 512 -17.14 -9.34 0.43
CA GLU A 512 -16.98 -10.79 0.56
C GLU A 512 -17.17 -11.51 -0.79
N ILE A 513 -18.17 -11.06 -1.55
CA ILE A 513 -18.46 -11.60 -2.89
C ILE A 513 -17.30 -11.30 -3.85
N THR A 514 -16.89 -10.04 -3.93
CA THR A 514 -15.84 -9.59 -4.87
C THR A 514 -14.49 -10.25 -4.60
N GLN A 515 -14.18 -10.58 -3.35
CA GLN A 515 -12.89 -11.16 -2.96
C GLN A 515 -12.61 -12.49 -3.68
N GLY A 516 -13.61 -13.36 -3.82
CA GLY A 516 -13.48 -14.63 -4.55
C GLY A 516 -13.28 -14.42 -6.06
N PHE A 517 -14.10 -13.57 -6.68
CA PHE A 517 -13.98 -13.24 -8.11
C PHE A 517 -12.63 -12.61 -8.46
N ALA A 518 -12.07 -11.77 -7.59
CA ALA A 518 -10.74 -11.18 -7.82
C ALA A 518 -9.63 -12.24 -7.92
N ALA A 519 -9.71 -13.31 -7.12
CA ALA A 519 -8.77 -14.44 -7.22
C ALA A 519 -8.97 -15.20 -8.54
N ALA A 520 -10.23 -15.49 -8.89
CA ALA A 520 -10.56 -16.16 -10.14
C ALA A 520 -10.09 -15.37 -11.38
N MET A 521 -10.30 -14.05 -11.41
CA MET A 521 -9.83 -13.16 -12.50
C MET A 521 -8.31 -13.22 -12.68
N LYS A 522 -7.54 -13.31 -11.58
CA LYS A 522 -6.08 -13.50 -11.64
C LYS A 522 -5.69 -14.85 -12.24
N CYS A 523 -6.50 -15.87 -12.03
CA CYS A 523 -6.35 -17.20 -12.64
C CYS A 523 -6.88 -17.29 -14.08
N GLY A 524 -7.29 -16.16 -14.69
CA GLY A 524 -7.78 -16.15 -16.07
C GLY A 524 -9.27 -16.45 -16.22
N LEU A 525 -10.11 -16.10 -15.24
CA LEU A 525 -11.57 -16.25 -15.31
C LEU A 525 -12.14 -15.76 -16.66
N THR A 526 -12.97 -16.59 -17.28
CA THR A 526 -13.73 -16.30 -18.51
C THR A 526 -15.23 -16.35 -18.23
N LYS A 527 -16.06 -15.84 -19.14
CA LYS A 527 -17.54 -15.94 -19.03
C LYS A 527 -18.01 -17.39 -19.02
N GLN A 528 -17.40 -18.26 -19.84
CA GLN A 528 -17.73 -19.68 -19.87
C GLN A 528 -17.46 -20.37 -18.52
N LEU A 529 -16.35 -20.01 -17.86
CA LEU A 529 -16.05 -20.53 -16.52
C LEU A 529 -17.08 -20.08 -15.48
N LEU A 530 -17.61 -18.86 -15.59
CA LEU A 530 -18.70 -18.40 -14.74
C LEU A 530 -19.98 -19.21 -14.96
N ASP A 531 -20.37 -19.44 -16.22
CA ASP A 531 -21.60 -20.13 -16.57
C ASP A 531 -21.58 -21.62 -16.18
N ASN A 532 -20.40 -22.23 -16.23
CA ASN A 532 -20.19 -23.61 -15.79
C ASN A 532 -20.10 -23.74 -14.25
N THR A 533 -20.01 -22.63 -13.52
CA THR A 533 -19.95 -22.65 -12.05
C THR A 533 -21.37 -22.78 -11.49
N ILE A 534 -21.61 -23.76 -10.63
CA ILE A 534 -22.92 -23.90 -9.97
C ILE A 534 -23.04 -22.90 -8.82
N GLY A 535 -24.11 -22.12 -8.82
CA GLY A 535 -24.43 -21.16 -7.76
C GLY A 535 -24.79 -21.84 -6.43
N ILE A 536 -24.39 -21.21 -5.32
CA ILE A 536 -24.84 -21.59 -3.97
C ILE A 536 -26.13 -20.82 -3.68
N HIS A 537 -27.22 -21.54 -3.39
CA HIS A 537 -28.55 -20.95 -3.24
C HIS A 537 -29.07 -21.04 -1.79
N PRO A 538 -29.68 -19.98 -1.21
CA PRO A 538 -29.84 -18.61 -1.75
C PRO A 538 -28.67 -17.70 -1.37
N THR A 539 -28.02 -17.06 -2.35
CA THR A 539 -26.95 -16.07 -2.08
C THR A 539 -26.95 -14.91 -3.09
N CYS A 540 -26.57 -13.70 -2.67
CA CYS A 540 -26.41 -12.59 -3.62
C CYS A 540 -25.32 -12.85 -4.69
N GLY A 541 -24.34 -13.71 -4.38
CA GLY A 541 -23.25 -14.04 -5.28
C GLY A 541 -23.64 -14.99 -6.42
N GLU A 542 -24.70 -15.78 -6.27
CA GLU A 542 -25.09 -16.78 -7.26
C GLU A 542 -25.56 -16.16 -8.59
N VAL A 543 -26.07 -14.93 -8.57
CA VAL A 543 -26.55 -14.22 -9.77
C VAL A 543 -25.46 -14.12 -10.84
N PHE A 544 -24.18 -14.12 -10.45
CA PHE A 544 -23.06 -14.04 -11.39
C PHE A 544 -22.83 -15.34 -12.20
N THR A 545 -23.41 -16.47 -11.80
CA THR A 545 -23.31 -17.73 -12.54
C THR A 545 -24.41 -17.90 -13.58
N THR A 546 -25.38 -16.98 -13.64
CA THR A 546 -26.56 -17.07 -14.52
C THR A 546 -26.80 -15.77 -15.32
N LEU A 547 -25.77 -14.93 -15.48
CA LEU A 547 -25.88 -13.70 -16.27
C LEU A 547 -26.01 -14.00 -17.77
N GLU A 548 -27.20 -13.81 -18.33
CA GLU A 548 -27.45 -14.05 -19.76
C GLU A 548 -27.67 -12.76 -20.57
N ILE A 549 -28.14 -11.70 -19.92
CA ILE A 549 -28.47 -10.44 -20.59
C ILE A 549 -27.22 -9.62 -20.86
N THR A 550 -27.04 -9.20 -22.12
CA THR A 550 -25.94 -8.31 -22.53
C THR A 550 -26.46 -6.91 -22.80
N LYS A 551 -25.64 -5.88 -22.57
CA LYS A 551 -26.03 -4.49 -22.92
C LYS A 551 -26.36 -4.34 -24.41
N SER A 552 -25.66 -5.04 -25.29
CA SER A 552 -25.86 -5.00 -26.75
C SER A 552 -27.18 -5.61 -27.21
N SER A 553 -27.82 -6.49 -26.42
CA SER A 553 -29.12 -7.03 -26.79
C SER A 553 -30.26 -6.03 -26.56
N GLY A 554 -30.01 -4.95 -25.81
CA GLY A 554 -31.02 -3.93 -25.48
C GLY A 554 -32.13 -4.43 -24.53
N LEU A 555 -32.01 -5.66 -24.01
CA LEU A 555 -32.97 -6.23 -23.08
C LEU A 555 -32.87 -5.56 -21.70
N ASP A 556 -34.02 -5.43 -21.03
CA ASP A 556 -34.09 -4.89 -19.68
C ASP A 556 -33.51 -5.88 -18.66
N VAL A 557 -32.58 -5.39 -17.83
CA VAL A 557 -31.91 -6.16 -16.77
C VAL A 557 -32.72 -6.27 -15.48
N THR A 558 -33.86 -5.57 -15.39
CA THR A 558 -34.76 -5.62 -14.24
C THR A 558 -35.38 -7.01 -14.11
N GLN A 559 -35.20 -7.65 -12.96
CA GLN A 559 -35.83 -8.94 -12.68
C GLN A 559 -37.36 -8.79 -12.69
N LYS A 560 -38.05 -9.53 -13.58
CA LYS A 560 -39.48 -9.36 -13.87
C LYS A 560 -40.45 -10.06 -12.89
N GLY A 561 -39.98 -10.49 -11.72
CA GLY A 561 -40.79 -11.19 -10.73
C GLY A 561 -39.97 -11.75 -9.57
N CYS A 562 -40.64 -12.49 -8.68
CA CYS A 562 -39.99 -13.34 -7.67
C CYS A 562 -39.32 -14.55 -8.31
#